data_AF-A0A6G1RF24-F1
#
_entry.id   AF-A0A6G1RF24-F1
#
_cell.length_a   1.000
_cell.length_b   1.000
_cell.length_c   1.000
_cell.angle_alpha   90.00
_cell.angle_beta   90.00
_cell.angle_gamma   90.00
#
_symmetry.space_group_name_H-M   'P 1'
#
loop_
_entity.id
_entity.type
_entity.pdbx_description
1 polymer ?
#
loop_
_entity_poly.entity_id
_entity_poly.type
_entity_poly.pdbx_seq_one_letter_code
_entity_poly.pdbx_strand_id
1 'polypeptide(L)'
;EAELAASLSDERRRRQPQEPRALAAARVEETEEERLEREHFRRIINAFRYYGTNMHERVNRTERQFKSLPASQQNLLPQFLPHLDKIRKCIDHNQAILQTIVNDCVHMFENKEYGEDGRGKITPASTFDMDKLKSTLKQFVRDWSEEGKPERDACYQPIINEIVKNFPKERW
;
A
#
# COMPACT_ATOMS: atom_id res chain seq x y z
N GLU A 1 51.14 -41.53 -35.82
CA GLU A 1 49.96 -41.43 -34.92
C GLU A 1 50.00 -40.26 -33.93
N ALA A 2 51.14 -39.56 -33.75
CA ALA A 2 51.21 -38.40 -32.84
C ALA A 2 50.73 -37.06 -33.43
N GLU A 3 50.72 -36.88 -34.76
CA GLU A 3 50.31 -35.60 -35.40
C GLU A 3 48.78 -35.44 -35.56
N LEU A 4 48.00 -36.53 -35.59
CA LEU A 4 46.54 -36.44 -35.68
C LEU A 4 45.87 -36.04 -34.35
N ALA A 5 46.53 -36.34 -33.23
CA ALA A 5 46.02 -36.02 -31.89
C ALA A 5 46.19 -34.53 -31.51
N ALA A 6 47.11 -33.82 -32.15
CA ALA A 6 47.37 -32.40 -31.88
C ALA A 6 46.38 -31.45 -32.59
N SER A 7 45.83 -31.82 -33.76
CA SER A 7 44.84 -30.95 -34.44
C SER A 7 43.44 -31.05 -33.80
N LEU A 8 43.09 -32.21 -33.24
CA LEU A 8 41.81 -32.43 -32.57
C LEU A 8 41.71 -31.72 -31.21
N SER A 9 42.83 -31.51 -30.52
CA SER A 9 42.87 -30.77 -29.25
C SER A 9 42.78 -29.25 -29.48
N ASP A 10 43.32 -28.74 -30.59
CA ASP A 10 43.24 -27.33 -30.94
C ASP A 10 41.86 -26.94 -31.51
N GLU A 11 41.18 -27.85 -32.24
CA GLU A 11 39.79 -27.63 -32.68
C GLU A 11 38.78 -27.73 -31.53
N ARG A 12 39.02 -28.58 -30.52
CA ARG A 12 38.16 -28.66 -29.32
C ARG A 12 38.27 -27.43 -28.42
N ARG A 13 39.39 -26.71 -28.44
CA ARG A 13 39.55 -25.47 -27.68
C ARG A 13 38.84 -24.27 -28.32
N ARG A 14 38.56 -24.33 -29.63
CA ARG A 14 37.81 -23.30 -30.37
C ARG A 14 36.29 -23.46 -30.30
N ARG A 15 35.78 -24.56 -29.74
CA ARG A 15 34.34 -24.86 -29.62
C ARG A 15 33.84 -24.95 -28.18
N GLN A 16 34.43 -24.22 -27.25
CA GLN A 16 33.64 -23.81 -26.09
C GLN A 16 32.73 -22.67 -26.57
N PRO A 17 31.39 -22.79 -26.46
CA PRO A 17 30.56 -21.62 -26.55
C PRO A 17 31.03 -20.73 -25.40
N GLN A 18 31.73 -19.64 -25.70
CA GLN A 18 31.70 -18.50 -24.80
C GLN A 18 30.23 -18.20 -24.65
N GLU A 19 29.67 -18.42 -23.45
CA GLU A 19 28.36 -17.87 -23.14
C GLU A 19 28.38 -16.43 -23.65
N PRO A 20 27.44 -16.04 -24.53
CA PRO A 20 27.45 -14.69 -25.03
C PRO A 20 27.37 -13.81 -23.79
N ARG A 21 28.42 -13.02 -23.55
CA ARG A 21 28.42 -11.92 -22.57
C ARG A 21 27.18 -11.02 -22.76
N ALA A 22 26.55 -11.10 -23.93
CA ALA A 22 25.26 -10.54 -24.31
C ALA A 22 24.03 -11.12 -23.59
N LEU A 23 23.98 -12.38 -23.14
CA LEU A 23 22.85 -12.89 -22.35
C LEU A 23 22.89 -12.40 -20.89
N ALA A 24 24.08 -12.09 -20.35
CA ALA A 24 24.19 -11.41 -19.05
C ALA A 24 23.86 -9.91 -19.14
N ALA A 25 23.92 -9.33 -20.34
CA ALA A 25 23.63 -7.92 -20.60
C ALA A 25 22.13 -7.62 -20.82
N ALA A 26 21.27 -8.65 -20.81
CA ALA A 26 19.82 -8.50 -20.82
C ALA A 26 19.22 -8.39 -19.40
N ARG A 27 20.04 -8.10 -18.38
CA ARG A 27 19.51 -7.39 -17.21
C ARG A 27 19.13 -6.00 -17.73
N VAL A 28 17.85 -5.81 -17.99
CA VAL A 28 17.26 -4.47 -18.05
C VAL A 28 17.85 -3.73 -16.85
N GLU A 29 18.68 -2.71 -17.09
CA GLU A 29 19.10 -1.83 -16.01
C GLU A 29 17.81 -1.22 -15.47
N GLU A 30 17.40 -1.69 -14.30
CA GLU A 30 16.32 -1.08 -13.55
C GLU A 30 16.66 0.39 -13.40
N THR A 31 15.80 1.23 -13.97
CA THR A 31 15.98 2.66 -13.90
C THR A 31 15.87 3.09 -12.43
N GLU A 32 16.56 4.18 -12.08
CA GLU A 32 16.47 4.70 -10.72
C GLU A 32 15.02 5.07 -10.33
N GLU A 33 14.20 5.46 -11.32
CA GLU A 33 12.78 5.74 -11.14
C GLU A 33 11.98 4.48 -10.75
N GLU A 34 12.16 3.36 -11.48
CA GLU A 34 11.52 2.08 -11.17
C GLU A 34 11.90 1.57 -9.77
N ARG A 35 13.16 1.79 -9.36
CA ARG A 35 13.65 1.43 -8.03
C ARG A 35 12.99 2.26 -6.94
N LEU A 36 12.93 3.58 -7.11
CA LEU A 36 12.28 4.49 -6.17
C LEU A 36 10.78 4.24 -6.08
N GLU A 37 10.13 3.91 -7.20
CA GLU A 37 8.72 3.53 -7.23
C GLU A 37 8.47 2.23 -6.45
N ARG A 38 9.32 1.21 -6.63
CA ARG A 38 9.27 -0.04 -5.87
C ARG A 38 9.41 0.18 -4.37
N GLU A 39 10.38 1.00 -3.97
CA GLU A 39 10.58 1.35 -2.56
C GLU A 39 9.39 2.11 -1.99
N HIS A 40 8.86 3.06 -2.76
CA HIS A 40 7.68 3.81 -2.39
C HIS A 40 6.46 2.90 -2.22
N PHE A 41 6.21 2.01 -3.18
CA PHE A 41 5.12 1.02 -3.13
C PHE A 41 5.21 0.19 -1.85
N ARG A 42 6.39 -0.40 -1.57
CA ARG A 42 6.62 -1.19 -0.34
C ARG A 42 6.37 -0.39 0.93
N ARG A 43 6.81 0.88 0.96
CA ARG A 43 6.58 1.79 2.09
C ARG A 43 5.09 2.01 2.34
N ILE A 44 4.31 2.20 1.29
CA ILE A 44 2.86 2.36 1.40
C ILE A 44 2.20 1.06 1.87
N ILE A 45 2.55 -0.10 1.30
CA ILE A 45 2.02 -1.40 1.77
C ILE A 45 2.31 -1.61 3.26
N ASN A 46 3.53 -1.30 3.72
CA ASN A 46 3.88 -1.36 5.13
C ASN A 46 3.01 -0.42 5.99
N ALA A 47 2.75 0.81 5.52
CA ALA A 47 1.87 1.75 6.21
C ALA A 47 0.44 1.20 6.38
N PHE A 48 -0.15 0.63 5.32
CA PHE A 48 -1.49 0.01 5.38
C PHE A 48 -1.54 -1.14 6.40
N ARG A 49 -0.48 -1.96 6.47
CA ARG A 49 -0.36 -3.06 7.44
C ARG A 49 -0.10 -2.57 8.88
N TYR A 50 0.47 -1.37 9.05
CA TYR A 50 0.82 -0.80 10.36
C TYR A 50 -0.31 0.01 11.02
N TYR A 51 -1.37 0.37 10.29
CA TYR A 51 -2.47 1.22 10.76
C TYR A 51 -3.03 0.80 12.13
N GLY A 52 -3.36 -0.48 12.29
CA GLY A 52 -3.97 -1.03 13.49
C GLY A 52 -3.06 -0.90 14.69
N THR A 53 -1.78 -1.23 14.53
CA THR A 53 -0.75 -1.04 15.58
C THR A 53 -0.67 0.42 16.00
N ASN A 54 -0.61 1.36 15.06
CA ASN A 54 -0.53 2.80 15.36
C ASN A 54 -1.78 3.30 16.11
N MET A 55 -2.97 2.90 15.65
CA MET A 55 -4.23 3.35 16.25
C MET A 55 -4.46 2.73 17.62
N HIS A 56 -4.15 1.44 17.83
CA HIS A 56 -4.22 0.80 19.14
C HIS A 56 -3.28 1.45 20.15
N GLU A 57 -2.06 1.81 19.74
CA GLU A 57 -1.13 2.51 20.62
C GLU A 57 -1.70 3.86 21.09
N ARG A 58 -2.36 4.60 20.19
CA ARG A 58 -3.05 5.85 20.53
C ARG A 58 -4.16 5.63 21.56
N VAL A 59 -5.02 4.62 21.36
CA VAL A 59 -6.09 4.29 22.33
C VAL A 59 -5.50 3.85 23.67
N ASN A 60 -4.42 3.05 23.66
CA ASN A 60 -3.74 2.60 24.88
C ASN A 60 -3.09 3.77 25.65
N ARG A 61 -2.61 4.81 24.96
CA ARG A 61 -2.16 6.06 25.61
C ARG A 61 -3.34 6.79 26.26
N THR A 62 -4.46 6.93 25.56
CA THR A 62 -5.69 7.55 26.09
C THR A 62 -6.23 6.80 27.31
N GLU A 63 -6.24 5.47 27.27
CA GLU A 63 -6.68 4.66 28.41
C GLU A 63 -5.78 4.84 29.63
N ARG A 64 -4.44 4.84 29.44
CA ARG A 64 -3.49 5.09 30.53
C ARG A 64 -3.68 6.46 31.16
N GLN A 65 -3.94 7.48 30.35
CA GLN A 65 -4.24 8.83 30.84
C GLN A 65 -5.54 8.85 31.66
N PHE A 66 -6.60 8.20 31.18
CA PHE A 66 -7.85 8.13 31.94
C PHE A 66 -7.69 7.40 33.27
N LYS A 67 -6.99 6.25 33.28
CA LYS A 67 -6.71 5.47 34.48
C LYS A 67 -5.83 6.21 35.50
N SER A 68 -5.08 7.22 35.06
CA SER A 68 -4.26 8.05 35.95
C SER A 68 -5.05 9.13 36.71
N LEU A 69 -6.31 9.38 36.34
CA LEU A 69 -7.17 10.35 37.00
C LEU A 69 -7.63 9.86 38.39
N PRO A 70 -8.01 10.75 39.33
CA PRO A 70 -8.64 10.35 40.58
C PRO A 70 -9.94 9.57 40.36
N ALA A 71 -10.24 8.61 41.24
CA ALA A 71 -11.44 7.76 41.13
C ALA A 71 -12.74 8.57 41.07
N SER A 72 -12.82 9.71 41.78
CA SER A 72 -13.97 10.60 41.72
C SER A 72 -14.25 11.13 40.31
N GLN A 73 -13.21 11.45 39.53
CA GLN A 73 -13.34 11.92 38.15
C GLN A 73 -13.63 10.76 37.19
N GLN A 74 -13.01 9.60 37.40
CA GLN A 74 -13.31 8.42 36.59
C GLN A 74 -14.78 8.00 36.72
N ASN A 75 -15.34 8.09 37.92
CA ASN A 75 -16.75 7.77 38.20
C ASN A 75 -17.75 8.72 37.54
N LEU A 76 -17.33 9.92 37.11
CA LEU A 76 -18.17 10.81 36.30
C LEU A 76 -18.35 10.29 34.87
N LEU A 77 -17.46 9.40 34.41
CA LEU A 77 -17.43 8.88 33.04
C LEU A 77 -17.41 7.34 33.02
N PRO A 78 -18.43 6.67 33.58
CA PRO A 78 -18.44 5.20 33.71
C PRO A 78 -18.41 4.46 32.36
N GLN A 79 -18.81 5.14 31.28
CA GLN A 79 -18.85 4.58 29.92
C GLN A 79 -17.56 4.83 29.12
N PHE A 80 -16.56 5.50 29.68
CA PHE A 80 -15.35 5.86 28.94
C PHE A 80 -14.56 4.64 28.49
N LEU A 81 -14.24 3.71 29.40
CA LEU A 81 -13.51 2.48 29.05
C LEU A 81 -14.31 1.57 28.09
N PRO A 82 -15.61 1.29 28.31
CA PRO A 82 -16.43 0.59 27.32
C PRO A 82 -16.45 1.26 25.93
N HIS A 83 -16.39 2.59 25.88
CA HIS A 83 -16.30 3.32 24.62
C HIS A 83 -14.95 3.11 23.92
N LEU A 84 -13.83 3.11 24.66
CA LEU A 84 -12.52 2.78 24.08
C LEU A 84 -12.49 1.36 23.48
N ASP A 85 -13.18 0.40 24.09
CA ASP A 85 -13.28 -0.96 23.54
C ASP A 85 -14.10 -1.01 22.25
N LYS A 86 -15.14 -0.17 22.12
CA LYS A 86 -15.84 0.01 20.84
C LYS A 86 -14.91 0.59 19.78
N ILE A 87 -14.10 1.60 20.14
CA ILE A 87 -13.11 2.19 19.23
C ILE A 87 -12.10 1.13 18.76
N ARG A 88 -11.61 0.25 19.65
CA ARG A 88 -10.72 -0.87 19.28
C ARG A 88 -11.33 -1.78 18.23
N LYS A 89 -12.60 -2.16 18.41
CA LYS A 89 -13.34 -2.96 17.41
C LYS A 89 -13.42 -2.26 16.05
N CYS A 90 -13.66 -0.94 16.04
CA CYS A 90 -13.63 -0.16 14.80
C CYS A 90 -12.24 -0.11 14.16
N ILE A 91 -11.17 -0.01 14.96
CA ILE A 91 -9.78 -0.07 14.47
C ILE A 91 -9.52 -1.42 13.80
N ASP A 92 -9.89 -2.52 14.44
CA ASP A 92 -9.69 -3.87 13.91
C ASP A 92 -10.48 -4.09 12.61
N HIS A 93 -11.73 -3.61 12.57
CA HIS A 93 -12.55 -3.67 11.36
C HIS A 93 -11.93 -2.87 10.21
N ASN A 94 -11.48 -1.64 10.47
CA ASN A 94 -10.82 -0.81 9.46
C ASN A 94 -9.50 -1.45 9.00
N GLN A 95 -8.73 -2.05 9.91
CA GLN A 95 -7.50 -2.77 9.55
C GLN A 95 -7.79 -3.96 8.64
N ALA A 96 -8.90 -4.68 8.85
CA ALA A 96 -9.31 -5.77 7.97
C ALA A 96 -9.61 -5.27 6.54
N ILE A 97 -10.33 -4.15 6.40
CA ILE A 97 -10.58 -3.51 5.09
C ILE A 97 -9.26 -3.12 4.42
N LEU A 98 -8.36 -2.45 5.15
CA LEU A 98 -7.06 -2.04 4.61
C LEU A 98 -6.21 -3.25 4.20
N GLN A 99 -6.30 -4.36 4.92
CA GLN A 99 -5.59 -5.60 4.58
C GLN A 99 -6.18 -6.24 3.31
N THR A 100 -7.50 -6.20 3.13
CA THR A 100 -8.14 -6.65 1.87
C THR A 100 -7.63 -5.84 0.69
N ILE A 101 -7.58 -4.50 0.80
CA ILE A 101 -7.04 -3.63 -0.25
C ILE A 101 -5.59 -4.03 -0.58
N VAL A 102 -4.74 -4.21 0.44
CA VAL A 102 -3.35 -4.63 0.24
C VAL A 102 -3.25 -5.98 -0.48
N ASN A 103 -4.05 -6.96 -0.07
CA ASN A 103 -4.04 -8.30 -0.67
C ASN A 103 -4.41 -8.25 -2.14
N ASP A 104 -5.44 -7.49 -2.50
CA ASP A 104 -5.87 -7.33 -3.89
C ASP A 104 -4.81 -6.60 -4.72
N CYS A 105 -4.19 -5.54 -4.17
CA CYS A 105 -3.14 -4.78 -4.86
C CYS A 105 -1.87 -5.59 -5.14
N VAL A 106 -1.46 -6.49 -4.24
CA VAL A 106 -0.26 -7.33 -4.42
C VAL A 106 -0.42 -8.32 -5.59
N HIS A 107 -1.66 -8.69 -5.93
CA HIS A 107 -1.94 -9.66 -6.99
C HIS A 107 -2.27 -9.03 -8.35
N MET A 108 -2.36 -7.69 -8.43
CA MET A 108 -2.57 -7.00 -9.71
C MET A 108 -1.37 -7.22 -10.66
N PHE A 109 -1.66 -7.51 -11.94
CA PHE A 109 -0.67 -7.82 -12.97
C PHE A 109 0.43 -6.75 -13.10
N GLU A 110 0.06 -5.47 -12.91
CA GLU A 110 0.96 -4.31 -12.92
C GLU A 110 1.93 -4.27 -11.73
N ASN A 111 1.61 -4.93 -10.62
CA ASN A 111 2.41 -4.90 -9.38
C ASN A 111 3.26 -6.16 -9.17
N LYS A 112 3.24 -7.12 -10.10
CA LYS A 112 3.95 -8.40 -9.97
C LYS A 112 5.45 -8.23 -9.75
N GLU A 113 6.05 -7.19 -10.31
CA GLU A 113 7.47 -6.88 -10.17
C GLU A 113 7.84 -6.30 -8.79
N TYR A 114 6.84 -5.85 -8.00
CA TYR A 114 7.02 -5.30 -6.66
C TYR A 114 6.62 -6.28 -5.54
N GLY A 115 6.03 -7.42 -5.89
CA GLY A 115 5.26 -8.29 -4.99
C GLY A 115 6.04 -9.32 -4.15
N GLU A 116 7.34 -9.53 -4.40
CA GLU A 116 8.08 -10.63 -3.75
C GLU A 116 8.27 -10.42 -2.23
N ASP A 117 8.20 -9.18 -1.73
CA ASP A 117 8.56 -8.83 -0.35
C ASP A 117 7.37 -8.43 0.55
N GLY A 118 6.13 -8.72 0.14
CA GLY A 118 4.90 -8.40 0.90
C GLY A 118 4.79 -9.11 2.27
N ARG A 119 5.67 -10.08 2.56
CA ARG A 119 5.74 -10.82 3.84
C ARG A 119 6.77 -10.27 4.82
N GLY A 120 7.43 -9.17 4.49
CA GLY A 120 8.38 -8.51 5.39
C GLY A 120 7.76 -8.18 6.77
N LYS A 121 8.62 -8.10 7.79
CA LYS A 121 8.24 -7.64 9.13
C LYS A 121 7.60 -6.25 9.01
N ILE A 122 6.45 -6.06 9.65
CA ILE A 122 5.81 -4.74 9.72
C ILE A 122 6.71 -3.83 10.56
N THR A 123 7.13 -2.71 9.98
CA THR A 123 7.94 -1.70 10.65
C THR A 123 7.11 -0.46 10.94
N PRO A 124 7.48 0.36 11.94
CA PRO A 124 6.78 1.62 12.20
C PRO A 124 6.78 2.52 10.96
N ALA A 125 5.59 2.90 10.51
CA ALA A 125 5.42 3.83 9.41
C ALA A 125 5.47 5.28 9.90
N SER A 126 5.74 6.22 8.98
CA SER A 126 5.81 7.64 9.33
C SER A 126 4.46 8.19 9.77
N THR A 127 4.46 9.23 10.60
CA THR A 127 3.23 9.95 10.99
C THR A 127 2.50 10.53 9.78
N PHE A 128 3.25 11.03 8.80
CA PHE A 128 2.72 11.54 7.54
C PHE A 128 1.93 10.47 6.76
N ASP A 129 2.46 9.25 6.66
CA ASP A 129 1.76 8.16 5.98
C ASP A 129 0.49 7.74 6.75
N MET A 130 0.53 7.77 8.09
CA MET A 130 -0.66 7.51 8.90
C MET A 130 -1.75 8.58 8.71
N ASP A 131 -1.37 9.85 8.54
CA ASP A 131 -2.33 10.93 8.27
C ASP A 131 -2.92 10.83 6.87
N LYS A 132 -2.12 10.40 5.89
CA LYS A 132 -2.62 10.03 4.56
C LYS A 132 -3.64 8.89 4.64
N LEU A 133 -3.35 7.81 5.39
CA LEU A 133 -4.29 6.69 5.56
C LEU A 133 -5.61 7.11 6.18
N LYS A 134 -5.59 7.96 7.21
CA LYS A 134 -6.82 8.51 7.81
C LYS A 134 -7.62 9.32 6.78
N SER A 135 -6.94 10.05 5.90
CA SER A 135 -7.57 10.81 4.83
C SER A 135 -8.14 9.89 3.75
N THR A 136 -7.43 8.82 3.38
CA THR A 136 -7.92 7.78 2.47
C THR A 136 -9.20 7.14 3.01
N LEU A 137 -9.27 6.80 4.30
CA LEU A 137 -10.49 6.25 4.91
C LEU A 137 -11.68 7.23 4.82
N LYS A 138 -11.44 8.53 4.98
CA LYS A 138 -12.49 9.56 4.81
C LYS A 138 -12.92 9.71 3.34
N GLN A 139 -12.01 9.52 2.40
CA GLN A 139 -12.30 9.59 0.97
C GLN A 139 -13.33 8.54 0.55
N PHE A 140 -13.34 7.35 1.17
CA PHE A 140 -14.39 6.34 0.94
C PHE A 140 -15.80 6.87 1.25
N VAL A 141 -15.96 7.66 2.32
CA VAL A 141 -17.25 8.27 2.66
C VAL A 141 -17.65 9.25 1.56
N ARG A 142 -16.75 10.18 1.21
CA ARG A 142 -17.01 11.19 0.19
C ARG A 142 -17.39 10.57 -1.16
N ASP A 143 -16.61 9.63 -1.66
CA ASP A 143 -16.75 9.16 -3.05
C ASP A 143 -17.70 7.98 -3.19
N TRP A 144 -17.79 7.10 -2.18
CA TRP A 144 -18.39 5.78 -2.34
C TRP A 144 -19.47 5.43 -1.31
N SER A 145 -19.78 6.31 -0.35
CA SER A 145 -20.88 6.09 0.59
C SER A 145 -22.10 6.96 0.28
N GLU A 146 -23.25 6.57 0.83
CA GLU A 146 -24.48 7.36 0.69
C GLU A 146 -24.37 8.67 1.48
N GLU A 147 -23.74 8.65 2.63
CA GLU A 147 -23.51 9.82 3.49
C GLU A 147 -22.68 10.92 2.78
N GLY A 148 -21.81 10.54 1.83
CA GLY A 148 -21.06 11.49 1.01
C GLY A 148 -21.86 12.13 -0.13
N LYS A 149 -23.10 11.68 -0.40
CA LYS A 149 -23.91 12.17 -1.53
C LYS A 149 -24.07 13.70 -1.55
N PRO A 150 -24.42 14.39 -0.45
CA PRO A 150 -24.57 15.85 -0.47
C PRO A 150 -23.28 16.57 -0.89
N GLU A 151 -22.12 16.04 -0.51
CA GLU A 151 -20.82 16.59 -0.88
C GLU A 151 -20.49 16.33 -2.36
N ARG A 152 -20.81 15.14 -2.88
CA ARG A 152 -20.70 14.84 -4.31
C ARG A 152 -21.64 15.69 -5.15
N ASP A 153 -22.88 15.90 -4.71
CA ASP A 153 -23.84 16.76 -5.41
C ASP A 153 -23.33 18.21 -5.45
N ALA A 154 -22.72 18.70 -4.37
CA ALA A 154 -22.14 20.05 -4.33
C ALA A 154 -20.88 20.21 -5.21
N CYS A 155 -20.01 19.18 -5.28
CA CYS A 155 -18.73 19.26 -5.98
C CYS A 155 -18.78 18.72 -7.42
N TYR A 156 -19.35 17.54 -7.64
CA TYR A 156 -19.32 16.83 -8.92
C TYR A 156 -20.46 17.27 -9.84
N GLN A 157 -21.65 17.57 -9.31
CA GLN A 157 -22.78 17.96 -10.15
C GLN A 157 -22.52 19.22 -10.99
N PRO A 158 -21.91 20.31 -10.48
CA PRO A 158 -21.58 21.48 -11.31
C PRO A 158 -20.65 21.14 -12.49
N ILE A 159 -19.66 20.28 -12.25
CA ILE A 159 -18.71 19.84 -13.28
C ILE A 159 -19.44 18.99 -14.34
N ILE A 160 -20.24 18.02 -13.90
CA ILE A 160 -21.03 17.16 -14.78
C ILE A 160 -22.00 17.99 -15.63
N ASN A 161 -22.67 18.97 -15.03
CA ASN A 161 -23.60 19.85 -15.72
C ASN A 161 -22.91 20.63 -16.85
N GLU A 162 -21.72 21.18 -16.59
CA GLU A 162 -20.96 21.88 -17.64
C GLU A 162 -20.47 20.92 -18.73
N ILE A 163 -20.08 19.69 -18.40
CA ILE A 163 -19.75 18.68 -19.42
C ILE A 163 -20.95 18.38 -20.31
N VAL A 164 -22.12 18.09 -19.73
CA VAL A 164 -23.34 17.76 -20.48
C VAL A 164 -23.81 18.93 -21.35
N LYS A 165 -23.68 20.15 -20.85
CA LYS A 165 -24.04 21.39 -21.57
C LYS A 165 -23.15 21.63 -22.79
N ASN A 166 -21.84 21.38 -22.68
CA ASN A 166 -20.89 21.62 -23.77
C ASN A 166 -20.80 20.43 -24.74
N PHE A 167 -21.06 19.22 -24.27
CA PHE A 167 -21.01 17.98 -25.05
C PHE A 167 -22.34 17.22 -24.98
N PRO A 168 -23.42 17.78 -25.56
CA PRO A 168 -24.73 17.12 -25.55
C PRO A 168 -24.70 15.84 -26.40
N LYS A 169 -25.42 14.82 -25.93
CA LYS A 169 -25.44 13.49 -26.54
C LYS A 169 -25.95 13.47 -27.98
N GLU A 170 -26.76 14.45 -28.39
CA GLU A 170 -27.28 14.48 -29.77
C GLU A 170 -26.25 14.96 -30.81
N ARG A 171 -25.09 15.46 -30.35
CA ARG A 171 -24.07 16.06 -31.22
C ARG A 171 -22.91 15.12 -31.55
N TRP A 172 -22.97 13.87 -31.07
CA TRP A 172 -21.99 12.79 -31.22
C TRP A 172 -22.70 11.43 -31.29
#